data_AF-A0A9N9GTN1-F1
#
_entry.id   AF-A0A9N9GTN1-F1
#
_cell.length_a   1.000
_cell.length_b   1.000
_cell.length_c   1.000
_cell.angle_alpha   90.00
_cell.angle_beta   90.00
_cell.angle_gamma   90.00
#
_symmetry.space_group_name_H-M   'P 1'
#
loop_
_entity.id
_entity.type
_entity.pdbx_description
1 polymer ?
#
loop_
_entity_poly.entity_id
_entity_poly.type
_entity_poly.pdbx_seq_one_letter_code
_entity_poly.pdbx_strand_id
1 'polypeptide(L)'
;MATYHAQLPASQTIYMLTLFGVGAFIMRGAGCTINDLWDRRIDKQVERTQNRPLASGTVTPFQALVFLGLQLSAGLTVLTQLNYYSIILGATSLSIVSIYPLMKRVTFWPQIYLGLAFNWGALLGWPAMIGSNEWSVTLPLYFAGVCWTLVYDTIYAHQDKSFDSVIGVKSTALLFGDRTRQWLSFFSGSMVAFLILAGQMNGHDWPFYSISVLGTGTHLAWQLRTVNFDDVADCDRKFRNNRWIGILVLSGILGDIAWKTLDIGQSKSISEID
;
A
#
# COMPACT_ATOMS: atom_id res chain seq x y z
N MET A 1 -7.01 -12.96 -2.52
CA MET A 1 -6.75 -14.02 -1.52
C MET A 1 -8.04 -14.60 -0.95
N ALA A 2 -8.93 -13.81 -0.33
CA ALA A 2 -10.22 -14.33 0.20
C ALA A 2 -11.08 -15.05 -0.86
N THR A 3 -11.22 -14.48 -2.07
CA THR A 3 -11.91 -15.13 -3.19
C THR A 3 -11.32 -16.49 -3.54
N TYR A 4 -9.99 -16.61 -3.56
CA TYR A 4 -9.29 -17.86 -3.86
C TYR A 4 -9.53 -18.94 -2.78
N HIS A 5 -9.58 -18.51 -1.52
CA HIS A 5 -9.79 -19.38 -0.37
C HIS A 5 -11.22 -19.94 -0.35
N ALA A 6 -12.21 -19.05 -0.35
CA ALA A 6 -13.61 -19.38 -0.21
C ALA A 6 -14.34 -19.65 -1.54
N GLN A 7 -13.60 -19.65 -2.67
CA GLN A 7 -14.14 -19.86 -4.02
C GLN A 7 -15.34 -18.95 -4.34
N LEU A 8 -15.20 -17.67 -3.98
CA LEU A 8 -16.30 -16.72 -4.07
C LEU A 8 -16.62 -16.37 -5.54
N PRO A 9 -17.89 -16.04 -5.86
CA PRO A 9 -18.28 -15.65 -7.20
C PRO A 9 -17.47 -14.46 -7.73
N ALA A 10 -17.20 -14.46 -9.04
CA ALA A 10 -16.51 -13.36 -9.71
C ALA A 10 -17.26 -12.04 -9.55
N SER A 11 -18.60 -12.06 -9.57
CA SER A 11 -19.44 -10.88 -9.35
C SER A 11 -19.20 -10.20 -8.00
N GLN A 12 -19.13 -10.98 -6.91
CA GLN A 12 -18.83 -10.48 -5.57
C GLN A 12 -17.41 -9.88 -5.52
N THR A 13 -16.45 -10.54 -6.17
CA THR A 13 -15.06 -10.07 -6.23
C THR A 13 -14.95 -8.76 -6.99
N ILE A 14 -15.60 -8.63 -8.16
CA ILE A 14 -15.61 -7.41 -8.96
C ILE A 14 -16.29 -6.26 -8.19
N TYR A 15 -17.41 -6.54 -7.54
CA TYR A 15 -18.11 -5.55 -6.71
C TYR A 15 -17.21 -5.01 -5.60
N MET A 16 -16.56 -5.90 -4.84
CA MET A 16 -15.67 -5.48 -3.75
C MET A 16 -14.40 -4.80 -4.26
N LEU A 17 -13.79 -5.26 -5.35
CA LEU A 17 -12.66 -4.56 -5.97
C LEU A 17 -13.04 -3.14 -6.40
N THR A 18 -14.25 -2.95 -6.94
CA THR A 18 -14.77 -1.63 -7.31
C THR A 18 -14.95 -0.75 -6.07
N LEU A 19 -15.59 -1.29 -5.03
CA LEU A 19 -15.86 -0.58 -3.78
C LEU A 19 -14.56 -0.16 -3.08
N PHE A 20 -13.58 -1.07 -2.96
CA PHE A 20 -12.27 -0.77 -2.41
C PHE A 20 -11.46 0.17 -3.30
N GLY A 21 -11.56 0.06 -4.63
CA GLY A 21 -10.90 0.97 -5.58
C GLY A 21 -11.40 2.41 -5.44
N VAL A 22 -12.72 2.58 -5.36
CA VAL A 22 -13.36 3.89 -5.11
C VAL A 22 -12.97 4.42 -3.73
N GLY A 23 -13.04 3.58 -2.69
CA GLY A 23 -12.62 3.95 -1.34
C GLY A 23 -11.15 4.37 -1.27
N ALA A 24 -10.24 3.62 -1.90
CA ALA A 24 -8.82 3.94 -1.95
C ALA A 24 -8.55 5.26 -2.68
N PHE A 25 -9.24 5.53 -3.80
CA PHE A 25 -9.12 6.79 -4.52
C PHE A 25 -9.56 7.99 -3.66
N ILE A 26 -10.74 7.89 -3.03
CA ILE A 26 -11.28 8.95 -2.17
C ILE A 26 -10.39 9.19 -0.96
N MET A 27 -10.00 8.12 -0.25
CA MET A 27 -9.22 8.22 0.99
C MET A 27 -7.78 8.66 0.73
N ARG A 28 -7.19 8.29 -0.42
CA ARG A 28 -5.90 8.85 -0.84
C ARG A 28 -6.01 10.36 -1.07
N GLY A 29 -7.09 10.80 -1.71
CA GLY A 29 -7.40 12.22 -1.85
C GLY A 29 -7.52 12.93 -0.50
N ALA A 30 -8.29 12.37 0.44
CA ALA A 30 -8.46 12.94 1.78
C ALA A 30 -7.12 13.07 2.53
N GLY A 31 -6.28 12.03 2.48
CA GLY A 31 -4.94 12.06 3.07
C GLY A 31 -4.05 13.16 2.48
N CYS A 32 -4.08 13.34 1.15
CA CYS A 32 -3.36 14.43 0.49
C CYS A 32 -3.90 15.81 0.93
N THR A 33 -5.22 16.00 1.03
CA THR A 33 -5.82 17.26 1.50
C THR A 33 -5.38 17.58 2.94
N ILE A 34 -5.35 16.59 3.83
CA ILE A 34 -4.86 16.75 5.22
C ILE A 34 -3.38 17.14 5.23
N ASN A 35 -2.55 16.45 4.43
CA ASN A 35 -1.13 16.75 4.33
C ASN A 35 -0.91 18.20 3.86
N ASP A 36 -1.57 18.62 2.79
CA ASP A 36 -1.43 19.99 2.25
C ASP A 36 -1.92 21.05 3.26
N LEU A 37 -2.97 20.76 4.04
CA LEU A 37 -3.45 21.65 5.10
C LEU A 37 -2.39 21.84 6.21
N TRP A 38 -1.73 20.77 6.63
CA TRP A 38 -0.73 20.80 7.70
C TRP A 38 0.63 21.35 7.24
N ASP A 39 1.04 21.03 6.02
CA ASP A 39 2.35 21.40 5.48
C ASP A 39 2.34 22.74 4.75
N ARG A 40 1.18 23.37 4.52
CA ARG A 40 1.00 24.66 3.82
C ARG A 40 2.10 25.71 4.04
N ARG A 41 2.52 25.92 5.29
CA ARG A 41 3.54 26.94 5.63
C ARG A 41 4.95 26.51 5.24
N ILE A 42 5.25 25.21 5.36
CA ILE A 42 6.53 24.61 4.99
C ILE A 42 6.60 24.53 3.46
N ASP A 43 5.54 24.06 2.82
CA ASP A 43 5.48 23.92 1.36
C ASP A 43 5.70 25.25 0.63
N LYS A 44 5.24 26.37 1.21
CA LYS A 44 5.49 27.70 0.66
C LYS A 44 6.98 28.09 0.59
N GLN A 45 7.83 27.43 1.37
CA GLN A 45 9.27 27.72 1.46
C GLN A 45 10.11 26.76 0.59
N VAL A 46 9.50 25.75 -0.04
CA VAL A 46 10.20 24.73 -0.81
C VAL A 46 9.93 24.92 -2.30
N GLU A 47 10.98 25.06 -3.11
CA GLU A 47 10.87 25.35 -4.55
C GLU A 47 9.94 24.37 -5.29
N ARG A 48 10.01 23.09 -4.92
CA ARG A 48 9.20 22.01 -5.51
C ARG A 48 7.71 22.09 -5.12
N THR A 49 7.38 22.58 -3.93
CA THR A 49 6.01 22.51 -3.38
C THR A 49 5.34 23.87 -3.17
N GLN A 50 6.05 24.97 -3.41
CA GLN A 50 5.53 26.35 -3.29
C GLN A 50 4.31 26.62 -4.18
N ASN A 51 4.20 25.92 -5.32
CA ASN A 51 3.11 26.06 -6.27
C ASN A 51 1.89 25.17 -5.95
N ARG A 52 1.91 24.39 -4.85
CA ARG A 52 0.75 23.60 -4.43
C ARG A 52 -0.44 24.52 -4.12
N PRO A 53 -1.71 24.11 -4.40
CA PRO A 53 -2.87 25.01 -4.32
C PRO A 53 -3.07 25.71 -2.97
N LEU A 54 -2.80 25.02 -1.86
CA LEU A 54 -2.88 25.60 -0.51
C LEU A 54 -1.67 26.47 -0.16
N ALA A 55 -0.48 26.12 -0.65
CA ALA A 55 0.76 26.87 -0.40
C ALA A 55 0.80 28.20 -1.19
N SER A 56 0.34 28.17 -2.45
CA SER A 56 0.22 29.34 -3.33
C SER A 56 -0.94 30.26 -2.96
N GLY A 57 -1.93 29.75 -2.21
CA GLY A 57 -3.15 30.48 -1.85
C GLY A 57 -4.24 30.45 -2.92
N THR A 58 -4.07 29.67 -4.00
CA THR A 58 -5.12 29.44 -5.02
C THR A 58 -6.38 28.80 -4.40
N VAL A 59 -6.21 27.98 -3.36
CA VAL A 59 -7.29 27.40 -2.55
C VAL A 59 -7.17 27.87 -1.11
N THR A 60 -8.28 28.35 -0.53
CA THR A 60 -8.31 28.76 0.88
C THR A 60 -8.37 27.54 1.81
N PRO A 61 -7.86 27.63 3.06
CA PRO A 61 -7.98 26.55 4.03
C PRO A 61 -9.41 26.10 4.28
N PHE A 62 -10.37 27.02 4.24
CA PHE A 62 -11.78 26.70 4.44
C PHE A 62 -12.33 25.88 3.26
N GLN A 63 -12.01 26.24 2.01
CA GLN A 63 -12.38 25.44 0.84
C GLN A 63 -11.78 24.02 0.90
N ALA A 64 -10.51 23.91 1.30
CA ALA A 64 -9.87 22.61 1.48
C ALA A 64 -10.52 21.80 2.62
N LEU A 65 -10.95 22.44 3.70
CA LEU A 65 -11.68 21.78 4.79
C LEU A 65 -13.06 21.27 4.33
N VAL A 66 -13.80 22.05 3.55
CA VAL A 66 -15.08 21.64 2.95
C VAL A 66 -14.85 20.45 2.01
N PHE A 67 -13.84 20.52 1.13
CA PHE A 67 -13.48 19.43 0.24
C PHE A 67 -13.09 18.16 1.01
N LEU A 68 -12.32 18.29 2.09
CA LEU A 68 -12.00 17.19 2.99
C LEU A 68 -13.26 16.59 3.61
N GLY A 69 -14.21 17.42 4.07
CA GLY A 69 -15.49 16.96 4.61
C GLY A 69 -16.28 16.13 3.60
N LEU A 70 -16.30 16.54 2.32
CA LEU A 70 -16.92 15.76 1.24
C LEU A 70 -16.19 14.43 0.99
N GLN A 71 -14.85 14.45 0.95
CA GLN A 71 -14.06 13.22 0.78
C GLN A 71 -14.27 12.24 1.94
N LEU A 72 -14.26 12.71 3.19
CA LEU A 72 -14.49 11.88 4.36
C LEU A 72 -15.94 11.35 4.41
N SER A 73 -16.92 12.15 4.01
CA SER A 73 -18.32 11.70 3.92
C SER A 73 -18.50 10.61 2.87
N ALA A 74 -17.88 10.77 1.69
CA ALA A 74 -17.90 9.75 0.64
C ALA A 74 -17.13 8.49 1.06
N GLY A 75 -15.99 8.63 1.73
CA GLY A 75 -15.24 7.52 2.31
C GLY A 75 -16.05 6.77 3.37
N LEU A 76 -16.80 7.48 4.22
CA LEU A 76 -17.72 6.89 5.18
C LEU A 76 -18.85 6.12 4.49
N THR A 77 -19.44 6.68 3.41
CA THR A 77 -20.44 5.96 2.61
C THR A 77 -19.89 4.62 2.14
N VAL A 78 -18.68 4.60 1.56
CA VAL A 78 -18.01 3.36 1.14
C VAL A 78 -17.82 2.40 2.32
N LEU A 79 -17.32 2.89 3.46
CA LEU A 79 -17.10 2.06 4.65
C LEU A 79 -18.39 1.41 5.16
N THR A 80 -19.50 2.16 5.19
CA THR A 80 -20.80 1.67 5.66
C THR A 80 -21.47 0.66 4.74
N GLN A 81 -20.97 0.47 3.51
CA GLN A 81 -21.39 -0.63 2.63
C GLN A 81 -20.75 -1.98 3.01
N LEU A 82 -19.76 -1.98 3.89
CA LEU A 82 -19.12 -3.21 4.36
C LEU A 82 -19.89 -3.84 5.52
N ASN A 83 -19.59 -5.10 5.82
CA ASN A 83 -20.14 -5.75 7.02
C ASN A 83 -19.62 -5.10 8.31
N TYR A 84 -20.34 -5.32 9.41
CA TYR A 84 -20.07 -4.70 10.71
C TYR A 84 -18.64 -4.94 11.23
N TYR A 85 -18.12 -6.17 11.07
CA TYR A 85 -16.74 -6.50 11.44
C TYR A 85 -15.74 -5.60 10.70
N SER A 86 -15.94 -5.45 9.39
CA SER A 86 -15.10 -4.63 8.52
C SER A 86 -15.24 -3.14 8.82
N ILE A 87 -16.44 -2.66 9.16
CA ILE A 87 -16.65 -1.27 9.60
C ILE A 87 -15.81 -0.97 10.84
N ILE A 88 -15.89 -1.82 11.87
CA ILE A 88 -15.10 -1.64 13.10
C ILE A 88 -13.61 -1.70 12.78
N LEU A 89 -13.15 -2.73 12.06
CA LEU A 89 -11.74 -2.89 11.72
C LEU A 89 -11.22 -1.71 10.88
N GLY A 90 -12.02 -1.23 9.93
CA GLY A 90 -11.71 -0.04 9.13
C GLY A 90 -11.60 1.22 10.00
N ALA A 91 -12.52 1.42 10.95
CA ALA A 91 -12.50 2.56 11.87
C ALA A 91 -11.26 2.55 12.79
N THR A 92 -10.77 1.38 13.21
CA THR A 92 -9.55 1.32 14.04
C THR A 92 -8.30 1.87 13.33
N SER A 93 -8.28 1.85 11.98
CA SER A 93 -7.16 2.39 11.19
C SER A 93 -6.97 3.91 11.39
N LEU A 94 -8.04 4.64 11.75
CA LEU A 94 -8.01 6.08 11.97
C LEU A 94 -7.03 6.48 13.08
N SER A 95 -6.80 5.61 14.05
CA SER A 95 -5.80 5.84 15.11
C SER A 95 -4.39 6.00 14.53
N ILE A 96 -3.97 5.08 13.68
CA ILE A 96 -2.64 5.09 13.05
C ILE A 96 -2.56 6.19 12.00
N VAL A 97 -3.61 6.37 11.18
CA VAL A 97 -3.67 7.42 10.14
C VAL A 97 -3.55 8.81 10.76
N SER A 98 -4.16 9.06 11.92
CA SER A 98 -4.07 10.36 12.59
C SER A 98 -2.69 10.64 13.19
N ILE A 99 -1.97 9.59 13.60
CA ILE A 99 -0.64 9.70 14.22
C ILE A 99 0.45 9.88 13.15
N TYR A 100 0.32 9.22 12.00
CA TYR A 100 1.38 9.14 10.99
C TYR A 100 2.02 10.49 10.59
N PRO A 101 1.28 11.58 10.31
CA PRO A 101 1.90 12.78 9.78
C PRO A 101 2.72 13.55 10.83
N LEU A 102 2.54 13.23 12.12
CA LEU A 102 3.36 13.75 13.22
C LEU A 102 4.70 13.02 13.34
N MET A 103 4.81 11.79 12.82
CA MET A 103 5.97 10.93 13.08
C MET A 103 7.26 11.45 12.45
N LYS A 104 7.19 12.20 11.35
CA LYS A 104 8.36 12.85 10.74
C LYS A 104 9.06 13.87 11.66
N ARG A 105 8.37 14.34 12.70
CA ARG A 105 8.90 15.28 13.70
C ARG A 105 9.44 14.56 14.94
N VAL A 106 9.03 13.32 15.19
CA VAL A 106 9.32 12.59 16.43
C VAL A 106 10.40 11.54 16.22
N THR A 107 10.34 10.80 15.11
CA THR A 107 11.17 9.61 14.84
C THR A 107 11.83 9.65 13.46
N PHE A 108 12.92 8.91 13.31
CA PHE A 108 13.55 8.64 12.00
C PHE A 108 12.86 7.53 11.20
N TRP A 109 11.77 6.96 11.73
CA TRP A 109 11.00 5.90 11.09
C TRP A 109 9.60 6.33 10.63
N PRO A 110 9.33 7.55 10.11
CA PRO A 110 7.97 7.88 9.68
C PRO A 110 7.43 6.91 8.61
N GLN A 111 8.32 6.33 7.81
CA GLN A 111 8.01 5.32 6.78
C GLN A 111 7.33 4.06 7.36
N ILE A 112 7.65 3.62 8.58
CA ILE A 112 6.98 2.45 9.18
C ILE A 112 5.52 2.78 9.51
N TYR A 113 5.26 3.97 10.04
CA TYR A 113 3.90 4.42 10.37
C TYR A 113 3.08 4.64 9.10
N LEU A 114 3.70 5.18 8.05
CA LEU A 114 3.09 5.25 6.73
C LEU A 114 2.73 3.86 6.21
N GLY A 115 3.65 2.90 6.32
CA GLY A 115 3.42 1.51 5.92
C GLY A 115 2.27 0.88 6.69
N LEU A 116 2.21 1.08 8.01
CA LEU A 116 1.11 0.58 8.83
C LEU A 116 -0.23 1.20 8.40
N ALA A 117 -0.28 2.51 8.17
CA ALA A 117 -1.51 3.18 7.74
C ALA A 117 -1.97 2.74 6.34
N PHE A 118 -1.06 2.71 5.36
CA PHE A 118 -1.42 2.54 3.94
C PHE A 118 -1.75 1.11 3.56
N ASN A 119 -1.22 0.12 4.29
CA ASN A 119 -1.45 -1.28 3.97
C ASN A 119 -2.67 -1.87 4.70
N TRP A 120 -3.41 -1.08 5.48
CA TRP A 120 -4.59 -1.55 6.23
C TRP A 120 -5.65 -2.24 5.37
N GLY A 121 -5.71 -1.89 4.08
CA GLY A 121 -6.56 -2.57 3.10
C GLY A 121 -6.32 -4.08 3.00
N ALA A 122 -5.10 -4.57 3.27
CA ALA A 122 -4.79 -5.99 3.32
C ALA A 122 -5.52 -6.72 4.48
N LEU A 123 -5.69 -6.05 5.62
CA LEU A 123 -6.43 -6.57 6.77
C LEU A 123 -7.94 -6.43 6.59
N LEU A 124 -8.38 -5.37 5.90
CA LEU A 124 -9.79 -5.06 5.71
C LEU A 124 -10.45 -5.86 4.57
N GLY A 125 -9.69 -6.14 3.50
CA GLY A 125 -10.22 -6.78 2.29
C GLY A 125 -10.74 -8.21 2.51
N TRP A 126 -10.11 -8.97 3.41
CA TRP A 126 -10.53 -10.34 3.72
C TRP A 126 -11.87 -10.41 4.45
N PRO A 127 -12.04 -9.77 5.63
CA PRO A 127 -13.31 -9.80 6.32
C PRO A 127 -14.41 -9.09 5.55
N ALA A 128 -14.12 -8.15 4.65
CA ALA A 128 -15.12 -7.55 3.78
C ALA A 128 -15.81 -8.59 2.87
N MET A 129 -15.09 -9.64 2.47
CA MET A 129 -15.60 -10.72 1.64
C MET A 129 -16.30 -11.82 2.43
N ILE A 130 -15.77 -12.17 3.61
CA ILE A 130 -16.14 -13.41 4.35
C ILE A 130 -16.88 -13.12 5.67
N GLY A 131 -16.76 -11.92 6.24
CA GLY A 131 -17.37 -11.52 7.52
C GLY A 131 -16.54 -11.86 8.77
N SER A 132 -15.42 -12.55 8.61
CA SER A 132 -14.41 -12.82 9.64
C SER A 132 -13.01 -12.70 9.04
N ASN A 133 -11.97 -12.57 9.88
CA ASN A 133 -10.60 -12.42 9.39
C ASN A 133 -9.76 -13.69 9.61
N GLU A 134 -9.03 -14.10 8.59
CA GLU A 134 -8.00 -15.14 8.69
C GLU A 134 -6.64 -14.48 8.93
N TRP A 135 -6.26 -14.34 10.20
CA TRP A 135 -5.06 -13.62 10.60
C TRP A 135 -3.77 -14.28 10.12
N SER A 136 -3.77 -15.61 9.94
CA SER A 136 -2.61 -16.35 9.42
C SER A 136 -2.27 -15.95 7.98
N VAL A 137 -3.26 -15.53 7.19
CA VAL A 137 -3.07 -15.07 5.80
C VAL A 137 -2.90 -13.54 5.74
N THR A 138 -3.74 -12.80 6.44
CA THR A 138 -3.81 -11.34 6.30
C THR A 138 -2.67 -10.60 6.99
N LEU A 139 -2.15 -11.11 8.13
CA LEU A 139 -1.00 -10.46 8.79
C LEU A 139 0.27 -10.54 7.95
N PRO A 140 0.67 -11.71 7.40
CA PRO A 140 1.82 -11.74 6.49
C PRO A 140 1.61 -10.83 5.28
N LEU A 141 0.43 -10.85 4.64
CA LEU A 141 0.17 -9.95 3.51
C LEU A 141 0.30 -8.46 3.90
N TYR A 142 -0.22 -8.09 5.06
CA TYR A 142 -0.11 -6.74 5.60
C TYR A 142 1.35 -6.35 5.84
N PHE A 143 2.14 -7.20 6.50
CA PHE A 143 3.55 -6.93 6.75
C PHE A 143 4.40 -6.95 5.48
N ALA A 144 4.04 -7.74 4.46
CA ALA A 144 4.65 -7.62 3.15
C ALA A 144 4.47 -6.21 2.57
N GLY A 145 3.25 -5.68 2.67
CA GLY A 145 2.94 -4.30 2.28
C GLY A 145 3.70 -3.25 3.10
N VAL A 146 3.80 -3.42 4.42
CA VAL A 146 4.58 -2.51 5.29
C VAL A 146 6.06 -2.50 4.88
N CYS A 147 6.65 -3.67 4.63
CA CYS A 147 8.02 -3.78 4.14
C CYS A 147 8.18 -3.12 2.77
N TRP A 148 7.21 -3.30 1.87
CA TRP A 148 7.19 -2.63 0.58
C TRP A 148 7.19 -1.10 0.71
N THR A 149 6.35 -0.56 1.60
CA THR A 149 6.32 0.88 1.90
C THR A 149 7.64 1.38 2.42
N LEU A 150 8.30 0.64 3.32
CA LEU A 150 9.65 0.98 3.76
C LEU A 150 10.65 1.05 2.59
N VAL A 151 10.52 0.17 1.58
CA VAL A 151 11.39 0.21 0.40
C VAL A 151 11.13 1.45 -0.45
N TYR A 152 9.92 1.61 -0.98
CA TYR A 152 9.67 2.67 -1.96
C TYR A 152 9.70 4.07 -1.33
N ASP A 153 9.24 4.20 -0.08
CA ASP A 153 9.12 5.51 0.56
C ASP A 153 10.47 5.99 1.10
N THR A 154 11.39 5.06 1.42
CA THR A 154 12.78 5.42 1.69
C THR A 154 13.49 5.89 0.41
N ILE A 155 13.26 5.23 -0.73
CA ILE A 155 13.77 5.70 -2.04
C ILE A 155 13.22 7.10 -2.34
N TYR A 156 11.93 7.33 -2.10
CA TYR A 156 11.32 8.65 -2.25
C TYR A 156 11.95 9.69 -1.33
N ALA A 157 12.20 9.36 -0.06
CA ALA A 157 12.80 10.27 0.90
C ALA A 157 14.25 10.69 0.57
N HIS A 158 14.98 9.94 -0.27
CA HIS A 158 16.29 10.40 -0.76
C HIS A 158 16.21 11.65 -1.65
N GLN A 159 15.04 11.94 -2.25
CA GLN A 159 14.83 13.15 -3.04
C GLN A 159 14.93 14.44 -2.21
N ASP A 160 14.50 14.38 -0.95
CA ASP A 160 14.44 15.55 -0.05
C ASP A 160 15.55 15.51 1.02
N LYS A 161 16.47 14.53 0.98
CA LYS A 161 17.47 14.25 2.04
C LYS A 161 18.32 15.47 2.43
N SER A 162 18.82 16.22 1.45
CA SER A 162 19.65 17.40 1.69
C SER A 162 18.87 18.49 2.41
N PHE A 163 17.64 18.76 1.98
CA PHE A 163 16.76 19.76 2.59
C PHE A 163 16.28 19.34 3.98
N ASP A 164 15.82 18.08 4.13
CA ASP A 164 15.34 17.52 5.39
C ASP A 164 16.39 17.64 6.51
N SER A 165 17.66 17.43 6.16
CA SER A 165 18.78 17.57 7.11
C SER A 165 18.93 18.99 7.66
N VAL A 166 18.62 20.00 6.86
CA VAL A 166 18.74 21.42 7.23
C VAL A 166 17.57 21.85 8.10
N ILE A 167 16.35 21.39 7.78
CA ILE A 167 15.12 21.79 8.49
C ILE A 167 14.76 20.84 9.66
N GLY A 168 15.60 19.84 9.93
CA GLY A 168 15.44 18.91 11.06
C GLY A 168 14.31 17.89 10.89
N VAL A 169 13.86 17.64 9.65
CA VAL A 169 12.90 16.59 9.34
C VAL A 169 13.63 15.24 9.35
N LYS A 170 13.05 14.25 10.03
CA LYS A 170 13.68 12.93 10.21
C LYS A 170 13.10 11.94 9.23
N SER A 171 13.94 11.08 8.63
CA SER A 171 13.53 10.05 7.68
C SER A 171 14.48 8.84 7.71
N THR A 172 14.02 7.70 7.19
CA THR A 172 14.87 6.51 7.03
C THR A 172 16.03 6.75 6.06
N ALA A 173 15.87 7.64 5.07
CA ALA A 173 16.95 8.05 4.17
C ALA A 173 18.11 8.72 4.92
N LEU A 174 17.80 9.57 5.90
CA LEU A 174 18.81 10.17 6.79
C LEU A 174 19.39 9.14 7.76
N LEU A 175 18.56 8.29 8.36
CA LEU A 175 19.00 7.29 9.33
C LEU A 175 19.92 6.23 8.74
N PHE A 176 19.59 5.73 7.54
CA PHE A 176 20.36 4.67 6.90
C PHE A 176 21.60 5.19 6.20
N GLY A 177 21.56 6.43 5.68
CA GLY A 177 22.68 7.04 4.98
C GLY A 177 23.24 6.09 3.90
N ASP A 178 24.55 5.83 3.96
CA ASP A 178 25.25 4.99 2.99
C ASP A 178 24.83 3.51 3.07
N ARG A 179 24.23 3.08 4.19
CA ARG A 179 23.71 1.72 4.37
C ARG A 179 22.29 1.54 3.85
N THR A 180 21.70 2.56 3.18
CA THR A 180 20.34 2.48 2.63
C THR A 180 20.13 1.19 1.84
N ARG A 181 21.04 0.87 0.91
CA ARG A 181 20.88 -0.34 0.07
C ARG A 181 20.77 -1.63 0.88
N GLN A 182 21.52 -1.76 1.97
CA GLN A 182 21.50 -2.95 2.83
C GLN A 182 20.15 -3.09 3.54
N TRP A 183 19.65 -2.00 4.14
CA TRP A 183 18.35 -1.98 4.79
C TRP A 183 17.20 -2.23 3.82
N LEU A 184 17.24 -1.63 2.63
CA LEU A 184 16.19 -1.85 1.63
C LEU A 184 16.23 -3.28 1.07
N SER A 185 17.42 -3.89 0.98
CA SER A 185 17.57 -5.31 0.63
C SER A 185 16.95 -6.20 1.69
N PHE A 186 17.16 -5.90 2.98
CA PHE A 186 16.52 -6.60 4.09
C PHE A 186 14.99 -6.48 4.01
N PHE A 187 14.43 -5.27 3.85
CA PHE A 187 12.98 -5.09 3.74
C PHE A 187 12.40 -5.74 2.48
N SER A 188 13.13 -5.75 1.36
CA SER A 188 12.71 -6.45 0.15
C SER A 188 12.67 -7.97 0.36
N GLY A 189 13.69 -8.53 1.02
CA GLY A 189 13.71 -9.95 1.40
C GLY A 189 12.56 -10.31 2.34
N SER A 190 12.32 -9.48 3.37
CA SER A 190 11.20 -9.64 4.31
C SER A 190 9.85 -9.54 3.61
N MET A 191 9.67 -8.61 2.66
CA MET A 191 8.46 -8.51 1.86
C MET A 191 8.19 -9.82 1.10
N VAL A 192 9.20 -10.34 0.39
CA VAL A 192 9.08 -11.59 -0.37
C VAL A 192 8.77 -12.77 0.56
N ALA A 193 9.44 -12.86 1.71
CA ALA A 193 9.18 -13.90 2.71
C ALA A 193 7.75 -13.85 3.24
N PHE A 194 7.23 -12.66 3.53
CA PHE A 194 5.85 -12.50 3.98
C PHE A 194 4.82 -12.79 2.87
N LEU A 195 5.13 -12.48 1.60
CA LEU A 195 4.27 -12.90 0.47
C LEU A 195 4.25 -14.42 0.31
N ILE A 196 5.39 -15.09 0.45
CA ILE A 196 5.47 -16.56 0.46
C ILE A 196 4.61 -17.13 1.59
N LEU A 197 4.76 -16.60 2.81
CA LEU A 197 4.00 -17.06 3.97
C LEU A 197 2.49 -16.84 3.78
N ALA A 198 2.06 -15.68 3.27
CA ALA A 198 0.66 -15.43 2.93
C ALA A 198 0.14 -16.43 1.88
N GLY A 199 0.95 -16.73 0.86
CA GLY A 199 0.68 -17.74 -0.16
C GLY A 199 0.46 -19.12 0.43
N GLN A 200 1.40 -19.56 1.27
CA GLN A 200 1.37 -20.88 1.91
C GLN A 200 0.18 -21.04 2.85
N MET A 201 -0.08 -20.04 3.71
CA MET A 201 -1.22 -20.06 4.64
C MET A 201 -2.55 -20.04 3.90
N ASN A 202 -2.61 -19.41 2.72
CA ASN A 202 -3.83 -19.37 1.90
C ASN A 202 -3.99 -20.58 0.97
N GLY A 203 -2.97 -21.44 0.85
CA GLY A 203 -2.95 -22.57 -0.07
C GLY A 203 -2.89 -22.17 -1.55
N HIS A 204 -2.23 -21.05 -1.87
CA HIS A 204 -2.01 -20.60 -3.25
C HIS A 204 -1.11 -21.56 -4.05
N ASP A 205 -1.31 -21.65 -5.37
CA ASP A 205 -0.57 -22.54 -6.28
C ASP A 205 0.55 -21.81 -7.06
N TRP A 206 1.20 -22.54 -7.98
CA TRP A 206 2.36 -22.07 -8.75
C TRP A 206 2.17 -20.71 -9.47
N PRO A 207 0.98 -20.32 -10.00
CA PRO A 207 0.82 -19.01 -10.66
C PRO A 207 1.07 -17.84 -9.70
N PHE A 208 0.63 -17.95 -8.44
CA PHE A 208 0.89 -16.96 -7.41
C PHE A 208 2.39 -16.84 -7.12
N TYR A 209 3.07 -17.97 -6.90
CA TYR A 209 4.52 -17.95 -6.63
C TYR A 209 5.34 -17.45 -7.82
N SER A 210 4.94 -17.78 -9.04
CA SER A 210 5.68 -17.40 -10.25
C SER A 210 5.52 -15.92 -10.58
N ILE A 211 4.31 -15.38 -10.45
CA ILE A 211 4.01 -13.99 -10.84
C ILE A 211 4.14 -13.05 -9.64
N SER A 212 3.41 -13.32 -8.55
CA SER A 212 3.40 -12.42 -7.39
C SER A 212 4.71 -12.48 -6.62
N VAL A 213 5.25 -13.67 -6.32
CA VAL A 213 6.46 -13.80 -5.49
C VAL A 213 7.73 -13.56 -6.31
N LEU A 214 7.99 -14.38 -7.34
CA LEU A 214 9.19 -14.27 -8.16
C LEU A 214 9.21 -12.97 -8.98
N GLY A 215 8.08 -12.55 -9.54
CA GLY A 215 7.97 -11.27 -10.26
C GLY A 215 8.28 -10.07 -9.34
N THR A 216 7.72 -10.05 -8.13
CA THR A 216 8.04 -8.98 -7.16
C THR A 216 9.50 -9.01 -6.72
N GLY A 217 10.04 -10.20 -6.39
CA GLY A 217 11.43 -10.36 -5.98
C GLY A 217 12.43 -9.91 -7.05
N THR A 218 12.17 -10.27 -8.31
CA THR A 218 13.00 -9.84 -9.45
C THR A 218 12.90 -8.33 -9.70
N HIS A 219 11.69 -7.75 -9.63
CA HIS A 219 11.50 -6.30 -9.78
C HIS A 219 12.23 -5.51 -8.68
N LEU A 220 12.11 -5.93 -7.42
CA LEU A 220 12.81 -5.31 -6.30
C LEU A 220 14.33 -5.45 -6.42
N ALA A 221 14.81 -6.65 -6.78
CA ALA A 221 16.25 -6.87 -7.00
C ALA A 221 16.80 -5.97 -8.12
N TRP A 222 16.09 -5.83 -9.23
CA TRP A 222 16.46 -4.90 -10.30
C TRP A 222 16.47 -3.45 -9.80
N GLN A 223 15.42 -3.03 -9.10
CA GLN A 223 15.29 -1.67 -8.60
C GLN A 223 16.42 -1.32 -7.64
N LEU A 224 16.70 -2.19 -6.66
CA LEU A 224 17.76 -1.98 -5.68
C LEU A 224 19.16 -2.06 -6.28
N ARG A 225 19.38 -2.89 -7.30
CA ARG A 225 20.68 -2.94 -8.00
C ARG A 225 20.96 -1.66 -8.76
N THR A 226 19.94 -1.08 -9.39
CA THR A 226 20.10 0.01 -10.36
C THR A 226 19.83 1.40 -9.80
N VAL A 227 19.21 1.53 -8.63
CA VAL A 227 18.90 2.85 -8.04
C VAL A 227 20.17 3.61 -7.66
N ASN A 228 20.26 4.85 -8.08
CA ASN A 228 21.22 5.83 -7.57
C ASN A 228 20.52 6.73 -6.54
N PHE A 229 20.89 6.58 -5.26
CA PHE A 229 20.28 7.34 -4.16
C PHE A 229 20.66 8.82 -4.14
N ASP A 230 21.73 9.20 -4.84
CA ASP A 230 22.18 10.59 -4.93
C ASP A 230 21.59 11.32 -6.16
N ASP A 231 20.84 10.60 -7.01
CA ASP A 231 20.13 11.16 -8.16
C ASP A 231 18.62 11.25 -7.86
N VAL A 232 18.16 12.49 -7.65
CA VAL A 232 16.75 12.82 -7.38
C VAL A 232 15.82 12.31 -8.49
N ALA A 233 16.22 12.43 -9.76
CA ALA A 233 15.39 12.04 -10.90
C ALA A 233 15.32 10.51 -11.04
N ASP A 234 16.39 9.79 -10.73
CA ASP A 234 16.34 8.32 -10.64
C ASP A 234 15.49 7.86 -9.46
N CYS A 235 15.64 8.47 -8.27
CA CYS A 235 14.80 8.16 -7.12
C CYS A 235 13.30 8.33 -7.41
N ASP A 236 12.91 9.43 -8.06
CA ASP A 236 11.53 9.66 -8.51
C ASP A 236 11.04 8.61 -9.53
N ARG A 237 11.89 8.28 -10.52
CA ARG A 237 11.58 7.23 -11.49
C ARG A 237 11.40 5.86 -10.82
N LYS A 238 12.28 5.48 -9.89
CA LYS A 238 12.18 4.22 -9.14
C LYS A 238 10.96 4.20 -8.22
N PHE A 239 10.66 5.30 -7.55
CA PHE A 239 9.43 5.45 -6.76
C PHE A 239 8.19 5.19 -7.64
N ARG A 240 8.07 5.86 -8.80
CA ARG A 240 6.94 5.63 -9.73
C ARG A 240 6.85 4.20 -10.26
N ASN A 241 7.99 3.54 -10.47
CA ASN A 241 8.02 2.16 -10.93
C ASN A 241 7.45 1.17 -9.92
N ASN A 242 7.36 1.52 -8.63
CA ASN A 242 6.77 0.63 -7.63
C ASN A 242 5.30 0.28 -7.92
N ARG A 243 4.55 1.06 -8.73
CA ARG A 243 3.20 0.67 -9.17
C ARG A 243 3.14 -0.73 -9.80
N TRP A 244 4.24 -1.17 -10.43
CA TRP A 244 4.34 -2.50 -11.04
C TRP A 244 4.29 -3.62 -10.02
N ILE A 245 4.76 -3.42 -8.78
CA ILE A 245 4.69 -4.42 -7.73
C ILE A 245 3.23 -4.72 -7.38
N GLY A 246 2.38 -3.70 -7.24
CA GLY A 246 0.95 -3.89 -7.03
C GLY A 246 0.28 -4.66 -8.17
N ILE A 247 0.66 -4.37 -9.42
CA ILE A 247 0.19 -5.09 -10.61
C ILE A 247 0.65 -6.55 -10.57
N LEU A 248 1.93 -6.83 -10.31
CA LEU A 248 2.48 -8.18 -10.24
C LEU A 248 1.78 -9.02 -9.17
N VAL A 249 1.61 -8.47 -7.97
CA VAL A 249 0.91 -9.16 -6.87
C VAL A 249 -0.53 -9.46 -7.27
N LEU A 250 -1.27 -8.49 -7.81
CA LEU A 250 -2.65 -8.68 -8.24
C LEU A 250 -2.77 -9.69 -9.39
N SER A 251 -1.92 -9.58 -10.41
CA SER A 251 -1.92 -10.46 -11.58
C SER A 251 -1.66 -11.92 -11.20
N GLY A 252 -0.73 -12.19 -10.27
CA GLY A 252 -0.52 -13.56 -9.81
C GLY A 252 -1.69 -14.11 -9.00
N ILE A 253 -2.33 -13.28 -8.16
CA ILE A 253 -3.56 -13.69 -7.44
C ILE A 253 -4.69 -14.01 -8.42
N LEU A 254 -4.90 -13.18 -9.45
CA LEU A 254 -5.94 -13.40 -10.45
C LEU A 254 -5.64 -14.61 -11.34
N GLY A 255 -4.38 -14.77 -11.75
CA GLY A 255 -3.92 -15.95 -12.50
C GLY A 255 -4.14 -17.23 -11.72
N ASP A 256 -3.91 -17.20 -10.40
CA ASP A 256 -4.10 -18.35 -9.53
C ASP A 256 -5.59 -18.71 -9.31
N ILE A 257 -6.46 -17.70 -9.19
CA ILE A 257 -7.91 -17.91 -9.17
C ILE A 257 -8.38 -18.57 -10.48
N ALA A 258 -7.88 -18.10 -11.63
CA ALA A 258 -8.22 -18.66 -12.93
C ALA A 258 -7.72 -20.11 -13.06
N TRP A 259 -6.49 -20.38 -12.62
CA TRP A 259 -5.90 -21.72 -12.60
C TRP A 259 -6.73 -22.71 -11.78
N LYS A 260 -7.02 -22.38 -10.52
CA LYS A 260 -7.83 -23.23 -9.63
C LYS A 260 -9.23 -23.52 -10.18
N THR A 261 -9.83 -22.56 -10.87
CA THR A 261 -11.14 -22.75 -11.51
C THR A 261 -11.07 -23.77 -12.65
N LEU A 262 -10.00 -23.76 -13.44
CA LEU A 262 -9.78 -24.73 -14.53
C LEU A 262 -9.49 -26.13 -13.98
N ASP A 263 -8.68 -26.25 -12.94
CA ASP A 263 -8.30 -27.53 -12.33
C ASP A 263 -9.50 -28.25 -11.69
N ILE A 264 -10.38 -27.51 -11.00
CA ILE A 264 -11.65 -28.02 -10.48
C ILE A 264 -12.57 -28.48 -11.63
N GLY A 265 -12.58 -27.77 -12.76
CA GLY A 265 -13.36 -28.17 -13.93
C GLY A 265 -12.89 -29.51 -14.53
N GLN A 266 -11.58 -29.71 -14.59
CA GLN A 266 -10.99 -30.96 -15.10
C GLN A 266 -11.26 -32.14 -14.17
N SER A 267 -11.06 -31.98 -12.86
CA SER A 267 -11.32 -33.05 -11.89
C SER A 267 -12.77 -33.52 -11.87
N LYS A 268 -13.75 -32.60 -11.96
CA LYS A 268 -15.17 -32.96 -12.07
C LYS A 268 -15.50 -33.72 -13.36
N SER A 269 -14.96 -33.28 -14.49
CA SER A 269 -15.15 -33.97 -15.78
C SER A 269 -14.61 -35.40 -15.76
N ILE A 270 -13.52 -35.66 -15.04
CA ILE A 270 -12.95 -37.00 -14.92
C ILE A 270 -13.85 -37.89 -14.05
N SER A 271 -14.38 -37.36 -12.94
CA SER A 271 -15.28 -38.12 -12.05
C SER A 271 -16.66 -38.43 -12.63
N GLU A 272 -17.10 -37.75 -13.69
CA GLU A 272 -18.36 -38.03 -14.39
C GLU A 272 -18.20 -39.09 -15.50
N ILE A 273 -16.96 -39.49 -15.82
CA ILE A 273 -16.64 -40.49 -16.85
C ILE A 273 -16.47 -41.90 -16.24
N ASP A 274 -16.28 -42.01 -14.92
CA ASP A 274 -16.19 -43.25 -14.14
C ASP A 274 -17.55 -43.64 -13.50
#